data_AF-A0A7D9DLU7-F1
#
_entry.id   AF-A0A7D9DLU7-F1
#
_cell.length_a   1.000
_cell.length_b   1.000
_cell.length_c   1.000
_cell.angle_alpha   90.00
_cell.angle_beta   90.00
_cell.angle_gamma   90.00
#
_symmetry.space_group_name_H-M   'P 1'
#
loop_
_entity.id
_entity.type
_entity.pdbx_description
1 polymer ?
#
loop_
_entity_poly.entity_id
_entity_poly.type
_entity_poly.pdbx_seq_one_letter_code
_entity_poly.pdbx_strand_id
1 'polypeptide(L)'
;MNMPSPPKANAYSKDNKAIMKAVKTVAEKSMMDASDEIHALKGRNNTGISHCGVSCDGMWQRSGHSSMNGCVTTLSIDTGKCLDVAVLSSLPRVTKTQGQ
;
A
#
# COMPACT_ATOMS: atom_id res chain seq x y z
N MET A 1 -19.07 14.41 -27.76
CA MET A 1 -18.15 14.43 -26.60
C MET A 1 -16.76 14.74 -27.11
N ASN A 2 -16.17 15.86 -26.72
CA ASN A 2 -14.85 16.31 -27.19
C ASN A 2 -13.80 15.97 -26.11
N MET A 3 -13.53 14.68 -25.93
CA MET A 3 -12.53 14.22 -24.96
C MET A 3 -11.18 14.03 -25.66
N PRO A 4 -10.07 14.38 -24.99
CA PRO A 4 -8.74 14.10 -25.52
C PRO A 4 -8.55 12.59 -25.69
N SER A 5 -7.78 12.22 -26.71
CA SER A 5 -7.41 10.84 -26.97
C SER A 5 -6.77 10.23 -25.72
N PRO A 6 -7.12 8.99 -25.35
CA PRO A 6 -6.54 8.35 -24.18
C PRO A 6 -5.01 8.29 -24.30
N PRO A 7 -4.28 8.53 -23.20
CA PRO A 7 -2.83 8.53 -23.22
C PRO A 7 -2.29 7.17 -23.68
N LYS A 8 -1.18 7.21 -24.42
CA LYS A 8 -0.50 6.00 -24.89
C LYS A 8 -0.06 5.18 -23.67
N ALA A 9 -0.22 3.86 -23.73
CA ALA A 9 0.08 2.94 -22.62
C ALA A 9 1.50 3.12 -22.03
N ASN A 10 2.48 3.45 -22.87
CA ASN A 10 3.87 3.68 -22.47
C ASN A 10 4.09 5.01 -21.72
N ALA A 11 3.28 6.03 -22.00
CA ALA A 11 3.35 7.29 -21.25
C ALA A 11 2.72 7.08 -19.86
N TYR A 12 1.54 6.47 -19.83
CA TYR A 12 0.83 6.14 -18.60
C TYR A 12 1.67 5.30 -17.61
N SER A 13 2.35 4.26 -18.12
CA SER A 13 3.19 3.41 -17.27
C SER A 13 4.42 4.13 -16.71
N LYS A 14 5.02 5.06 -17.48
CA LYS A 14 6.15 5.88 -17.01
C LYS A 14 5.72 6.84 -15.91
N ASP A 15 4.60 7.52 -16.10
CA ASP A 15 4.07 8.48 -15.12
C ASP A 15 3.73 7.77 -13.82
N ASN A 16 3.03 6.63 -13.89
CA ASN A 16 2.73 5.82 -12.72
C ASN A 16 4.00 5.35 -12.00
N LYS A 17 5.04 4.94 -12.74
CA LYS A 17 6.31 4.52 -12.12
C LYS A 17 7.00 5.68 -11.37
N ALA A 18 6.97 6.88 -11.93
CA ALA A 18 7.52 8.07 -11.29
C ALA A 18 6.76 8.43 -10.01
N ILE A 19 5.42 8.44 -10.06
CA ILE A 19 4.55 8.69 -8.91
C ILE A 19 4.80 7.64 -7.83
N MET A 20 4.79 6.35 -8.18
CA MET A 20 5.02 5.26 -7.24
C MET A 20 6.38 5.38 -6.54
N LYS A 21 7.42 5.81 -7.24
CA LYS A 21 8.74 6.04 -6.64
C LYS A 21 8.70 7.16 -5.61
N ALA A 22 8.09 8.31 -5.95
CA ALA A 22 8.00 9.45 -5.04
C ALA A 22 7.16 9.11 -3.80
N VAL A 23 6.01 8.46 -3.98
CA VAL A 23 5.14 8.01 -2.90
C VAL A 23 5.88 7.03 -1.99
N LYS A 24 6.59 6.06 -2.56
CA LYS A 24 7.36 5.08 -1.78
C LYS A 24 8.40 5.75 -0.89
N THR A 25 9.17 6.70 -1.42
CA THR A 25 10.19 7.42 -0.64
C THR A 25 9.58 8.19 0.53
N VAL A 26 8.45 8.86 0.31
CA VAL A 26 7.76 9.60 1.39
C VAL A 26 7.17 8.64 2.43
N ALA A 27 6.57 7.54 1.99
CA ALA A 27 6.01 6.54 2.89
C ALA A 27 7.08 5.89 3.77
N GLU A 28 8.20 5.45 3.18
CA GLU A 28 9.33 4.87 3.93
C GLU A 28 9.87 5.85 4.98
N LYS A 29 10.08 7.11 4.60
CA LYS A 29 10.53 8.14 5.54
C LYS A 29 9.53 8.34 6.69
N SER A 30 8.24 8.45 6.37
CA SER A 30 7.21 8.65 7.39
C SER A 30 7.11 7.47 8.36
N MET A 31 7.29 6.24 7.88
CA MET A 31 7.28 5.04 8.73
C MET A 31 8.53 4.95 9.61
N MET A 32 9.69 5.36 9.09
CA MET A 32 10.93 5.47 9.88
C MET A 32 10.79 6.52 11.00
N ASP A 33 10.32 7.71 10.66
CA ASP A 33 10.11 8.79 11.63
C ASP A 33 9.12 8.37 12.73
N ALA A 34 8.05 7.65 12.37
CA ALA A 34 7.09 7.09 13.33
C ALA A 34 7.72 6.04 14.26
N SER A 35 8.58 5.17 13.72
CA SER A 35 9.32 4.16 14.49
C SER A 35 10.25 4.81 15.51
N ASP A 36 11.01 5.82 15.09
CA ASP A 36 11.95 6.55 15.95
C ASP A 36 11.22 7.27 17.09
N GLU A 37 10.05 7.84 16.82
CA GLU A 37 9.22 8.47 17.84
C GLU A 37 8.72 7.47 18.89
N ILE A 38 8.29 6.28 18.47
CA ILE A 38 7.86 5.23 19.40
C ILE A 38 9.02 4.75 20.26
N HIS A 39 10.22 4.63 19.68
CA HIS A 39 11.43 4.31 20.43
C HIS A 39 11.80 5.41 21.44
N ALA A 40 11.67 6.69 21.06
CA ALA A 40 11.92 7.82 21.95
C ALA A 40 10.92 7.88 23.11
N LEU A 41 9.63 7.67 22.84
CA LEU A 41 8.55 7.71 23.83
C LEU A 41 8.67 6.65 24.92
N LYS A 42 9.24 5.49 24.59
CA LYS A 42 9.33 4.38 25.54
C LYS A 42 10.41 4.53 26.61
N GLY A 43 11.39 5.40 26.39
CA GLY A 43 12.50 5.59 27.32
C GLY A 43 13.34 4.33 27.58
N ARG A 44 14.46 4.50 28.28
CA ARG A 44 15.51 3.47 28.49
C ARG A 44 15.09 2.27 29.37
N ASN A 45 13.87 2.27 29.92
CA ASN A 45 13.41 1.32 30.93
C ASN A 45 12.35 0.32 30.42
N ASN A 46 11.99 0.38 29.14
CA ASN A 46 10.98 -0.50 28.58
C ASN A 46 11.62 -1.73 27.90
N THR A 47 11.00 -2.90 28.02
CA THR A 47 11.53 -4.23 27.65
C THR A 47 11.71 -4.45 26.13
N GLY A 48 11.69 -3.38 25.32
CA GLY A 48 11.73 -3.44 23.86
C GLY A 48 10.41 -3.86 23.20
N ILE A 49 9.35 -4.14 23.98
CA ILE A 49 8.08 -4.69 23.46
C ILE A 49 7.10 -3.57 23.11
N SER A 50 6.78 -3.38 21.82
CA SER A 50 5.80 -2.40 21.30
C SER A 50 4.42 -3.01 21.09
N HIS A 51 3.39 -2.30 21.56
CA HIS A 51 2.01 -2.64 21.28
C HIS A 51 1.65 -2.14 19.88
N CYS A 52 1.39 -3.06 18.96
CA CYS A 52 0.96 -2.77 17.60
C CYS A 52 -0.41 -3.41 17.33
N GLY A 53 -1.25 -2.67 16.61
CA GLY A 53 -2.49 -3.14 16.02
C GLY A 53 -2.29 -3.39 14.54
N VAL A 54 -3.02 -4.35 13.97
CA VAL A 54 -3.02 -4.60 12.53
C VAL A 54 -4.42 -4.36 12.00
N SER A 55 -4.53 -3.55 10.96
CA SER A 55 -5.77 -3.30 10.22
C SER A 55 -5.64 -3.89 8.82
N CYS A 56 -6.60 -4.71 8.43
CA CYS A 56 -6.64 -5.34 7.12
C CYS A 56 -7.82 -4.78 6.34
N ASP A 57 -7.56 -4.18 5.18
CA ASP A 57 -8.58 -3.76 4.23
C ASP A 57 -8.57 -4.69 3.02
N GLY A 58 -9.69 -5.38 2.82
CA GLY A 58 -9.94 -6.18 1.63
C GLY A 58 -10.74 -5.36 0.64
N MET A 59 -10.09 -4.67 -0.31
CA MET A 59 -10.79 -3.95 -1.35
C MET A 59 -11.44 -4.94 -2.32
N TRP A 60 -12.73 -5.21 -2.09
CA TRP A 60 -13.59 -5.91 -3.02
C TRP A 60 -13.82 -5.02 -4.25
N GLN A 61 -12.95 -5.12 -5.26
CA GLN A 61 -13.22 -4.53 -6.55
C GLN A 61 -14.43 -5.24 -7.18
N ARG A 62 -15.56 -4.52 -7.20
CA ARG A 62 -16.81 -4.69 -7.96
C ARG A 62 -16.98 -5.99 -8.77
N SER A 63 -18.15 -6.62 -8.61
CA SER A 63 -18.61 -7.77 -9.40
C SER A 63 -18.24 -7.68 -10.89
N GLY A 64 -17.38 -8.60 -11.36
CA GLY A 64 -16.90 -8.65 -12.74
C GLY A 64 -15.37 -8.66 -12.90
N HIS A 65 -14.62 -8.40 -11.83
CA HIS A 65 -13.16 -8.51 -11.83
C HIS A 65 -12.69 -9.52 -10.76
N SER A 66 -11.85 -10.48 -11.15
CA SER A 66 -11.24 -11.44 -10.22
C SER A 66 -9.93 -10.94 -9.60
N SER A 67 -9.65 -9.64 -9.70
CA SER A 67 -8.47 -9.04 -9.06
C SER A 67 -8.74 -8.87 -7.57
N MET A 68 -7.98 -9.56 -6.74
CA MET A 68 -8.03 -9.39 -5.30
C MET A 68 -6.94 -8.39 -4.91
N ASN A 69 -7.34 -7.17 -4.58
CA ASN A 69 -6.44 -6.15 -4.06
C ASN A 69 -6.81 -5.95 -2.59
N GLY A 70 -5.88 -6.20 -1.69
CA GLY A 70 -5.99 -5.91 -0.27
C GLY A 70 -4.79 -5.10 0.19
N CYS A 71 -4.95 -4.39 1.30
CA CYS A 71 -3.84 -3.80 2.02
C CYS A 71 -3.90 -4.20 3.49
N VAL A 72 -2.72 -4.41 4.08
CA VAL A 72 -2.55 -4.68 5.49
C VAL A 72 -1.67 -3.59 6.04
N THR A 73 -2.14 -2.91 7.08
CA THR A 73 -1.43 -1.80 7.72
C THR A 73 -1.21 -2.12 9.19
N THR A 74 0.03 -2.03 9.64
CA THR A 74 0.40 -2.13 11.05
C THR A 74 0.49 -0.74 11.65
N LEU A 75 -0.23 -0.52 12.74
CA LEU A 75 -0.33 0.75 13.46
C LEU A 75 0.24 0.57 14.87
N SER A 76 0.94 1.57 15.38
CA SER A 76 1.26 1.65 16.81
C SER A 76 -0.01 1.96 17.60
N ILE A 77 -0.27 1.22 18.67
CA ILE A 77 -1.42 1.49 19.54
C ILE A 77 -1.22 2.78 20.32
N ASP A 78 0.01 3.05 20.73
CA ASP A 78 0.35 4.19 21.59
C ASP A 78 0.23 5.53 20.85
N THR A 79 0.69 5.58 19.60
CA THR A 79 0.72 6.81 18.79
C THR A 79 -0.33 6.87 17.70
N GLY A 80 -0.97 5.74 17.37
CA GLY A 80 -1.87 5.62 16.22
C GLY A 80 -1.16 5.73 14.86
N LYS A 81 0.18 5.79 14.83
CA LYS A 81 0.95 5.99 13.60
C LYS A 81 1.21 4.69 12.86
N CYS A 82 1.29 4.79 11.54
CA CYS A 82 1.61 3.66 10.67
C CYS A 82 3.08 3.27 10.76
N LEU A 83 3.31 2.00 11.07
CA LEU A 83 4.64 1.38 11.17
C LEU A 83 5.02 0.62 9.90
N ASP A 84 4.04 -0.05 9.28
CA ASP A 84 4.28 -0.83 8.07
C ASP A 84 3.00 -0.98 7.23
N VAL A 85 3.15 -1.10 5.91
CA VAL A 85 2.07 -1.31 4.95
C VAL A 85 2.48 -2.38 3.94
N ALA A 86 1.69 -3.44 3.85
CA ALA A 86 1.79 -4.45 2.82
C ALA A 86 0.59 -4.38 1.87
N VAL A 87 0.86 -4.17 0.57
CA VAL A 87 -0.16 -4.25 -0.47
C VAL A 87 -0.17 -5.65 -1.06
N LEU A 88 -1.30 -6.33 -0.95
CA LEU A 88 -1.54 -7.66 -1.51
C LEU A 88 -2.36 -7.49 -2.78
N SER A 89 -1.75 -7.67 -3.95
CA SER A 89 -2.50 -7.67 -5.22
C SER A 89 -2.32 -9.01 -5.93
N SER A 90 -3.44 -9.60 -6.32
CA SER A 90 -3.49 -10.78 -7.18
C SER A 90 -4.18 -10.38 -8.47
N LEU A 91 -3.45 -10.48 -9.58
CA LEU A 91 -4.03 -10.28 -10.90
C LEU A 91 -4.89 -11.49 -11.28
N PRO A 92 -6.01 -11.30 -12.00
CA PRO A 92 -6.75 -12.41 -12.57
C PRO A 92 -5.80 -13.21 -13.45
N ARG A 93 -5.79 -14.54 -13.28
CA ARG A 93 -5.20 -15.43 -14.28
C ARG A 93 -5.99 -15.20 -15.57
N VAL A 94 -5.37 -14.65 -16.60
CA VAL A 94 -5.97 -14.58 -17.94
C VAL A 94 -6.18 -16.03 -18.37
N THR A 95 -7.40 -16.55 -18.21
CA THR A 95 -7.80 -17.78 -18.86
C THR A 95 -7.85 -17.45 -20.34
N LYS A 96 -6.88 -17.95 -21.10
CA LYS A 96 -6.99 -17.96 -22.56
C LYS A 96 -8.29 -18.72 -22.87
N THR A 97 -9.34 -18.01 -23.26
CA THR A 97 -10.46 -18.62 -23.97
C THR A 97 -9.88 -19.15 -25.27
N GLN A 98 -9.54 -20.45 -25.31
CA GLN A 98 -9.42 -21.14 -26.59
C GLN A 98 -10.79 -21.04 -27.23
N GLY A 99 -10.85 -20.32 -28.34
CA GLY A 99 -12.06 -20.22 -29.16
C GLY A 99 -12.47 -21.61 -29.61
N GLN A 100 -13.76 -21.90 -29.46
CA GLN A 100 -14.44 -22.94 -30.22
C GLN A 100 -14.65 -22.47 -31.66
#